data_AF-A0A8J6R5V5-F1
#
_entry.id   AF-A0A8J6R5V5-F1
#
_cell.length_a   1.000
_cell.length_b   1.000
_cell.length_c   1.000
_cell.angle_alpha   90.00
_cell.angle_beta   90.00
_cell.angle_gamma   90.00
#
_symmetry.space_group_name_H-M   'P 1'
#
loop_
_entity.id
_entity.type
_entity.pdbx_description
1 polymer ?
#
loop_
_entity_poly.entity_id
_entity_poly.type
_entity_poly.pdbx_seq_one_letter_code
_entity_poly.pdbx_strand_id
1 'polypeptide(L)' 'MILPPQKKNRRGELNDRQWKRIWPLLPPQKPHTGCPAKDHRTVINGILWILRTGAPW' A
#
# COMPACT_ATOMS: atom_id res chain seq x y z
N MET A 1 23.29 -6.87 -2.59
CA MET A 1 21.89 -6.47 -2.29
C MET A 1 20.96 -7.13 -3.30
N ILE A 2 20.25 -8.20 -2.91
CA ILE A 2 19.26 -8.86 -3.78
C ILE A 2 17.96 -8.07 -3.67
N LEU A 3 17.58 -7.37 -4.73
CA LEU A 3 16.25 -6.78 -4.83
C LEU A 3 15.24 -7.93 -4.90
N PRO A 4 14.18 -7.94 -4.08
CA PRO A 4 13.14 -8.96 -4.21
C PRO A 4 12.57 -8.94 -5.63
N PRO A 5 12.14 -10.10 -6.16
CA PRO A 5 11.52 -10.16 -7.47
C PRO A 5 10.36 -9.15 -7.50
N GLN A 6 10.40 -8.23 -8.47
CA GLN A 6 9.36 -7.21 -8.58
C GLN A 6 8.03 -7.92 -8.87
N LYS A 7 7.06 -7.83 -7.96
CA LYS A 7 5.72 -8.30 -8.26
C LYS A 7 5.20 -7.47 -9.44
N LYS A 8 4.72 -8.13 -10.51
CA LYS A 8 4.15 -7.43 -11.67
C LYS A 8 2.84 -6.79 -11.23
N ASN A 9 2.91 -5.51 -10.92
CA ASN A 9 1.79 -4.73 -10.46
C ASN A 9 0.78 -4.44 -11.57
N ARG A 10 -0.50 -4.34 -11.22
CA ARG A 10 -1.50 -3.77 -12.12
C ARG A 10 -1.19 -2.29 -12.34
N ARG A 11 -1.64 -1.73 -13.47
CA ARG A 11 -1.35 -0.34 -13.87
C ARG A 11 -1.81 0.63 -12.77
N GLY A 12 -0.87 1.03 -11.92
CA GLY A 12 -1.12 1.98 -10.85
C GLY A 12 -0.94 1.52 -9.42
N GLU A 13 -0.55 0.27 -9.17
CA GLU A 13 -0.23 -0.19 -7.82
C GLU A 13 1.25 0.08 -7.48
N LEU A 14 1.56 0.23 -6.19
CA LEU A 14 2.93 0.48 -5.71
C LEU A 14 3.84 -0.72 -5.88
N ASN A 15 4.98 -0.52 -6.54
CA ASN A 15 5.99 -1.57 -6.69
C ASN A 15 6.67 -1.85 -5.35
N ASP A 16 7.32 -3.00 -5.21
CA ASP A 16 7.89 -3.41 -3.92
C ASP A 16 8.99 -2.45 -3.44
N ARG A 17 9.68 -1.74 -4.36
CA ARG A 17 10.70 -0.73 -4.00
C ARG A 17 10.06 0.53 -3.42
N GLN A 18 8.99 1.02 -4.05
CA GLN A 18 8.21 2.16 -3.58
C GLN A 18 7.53 1.82 -2.26
N TRP A 19 6.94 0.63 -2.18
CA TRP A 19 6.32 0.11 -0.96
C TRP A 19 7.30 0.10 0.20
N LYS A 20 8.53 -0.40 0.00
CA LYS A 20 9.57 -0.41 1.04
C LYS A 20 9.97 0.98 1.55
N ARG A 21 9.81 2.04 0.74
CA ARG A 21 10.08 3.42 1.17
C ARG A 21 8.93 3.98 2.01
N ILE A 22 7.69 3.60 1.70
CA ILE A 22 6.48 4.10 2.38
C ILE A 22 6.19 3.32 3.66
N TRP A 23 6.34 1.99 3.63
CA TRP A 23 6.07 1.10 4.74
C TRP A 23 6.59 1.55 6.11
N PRO A 24 7.87 1.98 6.27
CA PRO A 24 8.39 2.40 7.57
C PRO A 24 7.79 3.72 8.10
N LEU A 25 7.09 4.47 7.26
CA LEU A 25 6.44 5.74 7.64
C LEU A 25 4.99 5.53 8.10
N LEU A 26 4.46 4.31 7.97
CA LEU A 26 3.08 4.01 8.31
C LEU A 26 2.95 3.72 9.81
N PRO A 27 1.80 4.05 10.43
CA PRO A 27 1.52 3.67 11.80
C PRO A 27 1.52 2.13 11.94
N PRO A 28 1.65 1.58 13.16
CA PRO A 28 1.57 0.14 13.37
C PRO A 28 0.22 -0.43 12.86
N GLN A 29 0.30 -1.45 12.01
CA GLN A 29 -0.89 -2.06 11.38
C GLN A 29 -1.81 -2.75 12.39
N LYS A 30 -1.27 -3.18 13.53
CA LYS A 30 -2.06 -3.84 14.56
C LYS A 30 -2.48 -2.80 15.60
N PRO A 31 -3.77 -2.43 15.68
CA PRO A 31 -4.23 -1.59 16.77
C PRO A 31 -4.11 -2.35 18.10
N HIS A 32 -3.87 -1.61 19.19
CA HIS A 32 -3.81 -2.17 20.54
C HIS A 32 -5.19 -2.69 21.00
N THR A 33 -6.26 -2.20 20.39
CA THR A 33 -7.66 -2.54 20.71
C THR A 33 -8.53 -2.36 19.47
N GLY A 34 -9.53 -3.22 19.27
CA GLY A 34 -10.49 -3.13 18.14
C GLY A 34 -10.23 -4.12 16.99
N CYS A 35 -10.92 -3.91 15.87
CA CYS A 35 -10.82 -4.78 14.69
C CYS A 35 -9.42 -4.72 14.05
N PRO A 36 -8.87 -5.86 13.56
CA PRO A 36 -7.61 -5.87 12.84
C PRO A 36 -7.65 -4.91 11.64
N ALA A 37 -6.64 -4.04 11.51
CA ALA A 37 -6.58 -3.15 10.37
C ALA A 37 -6.37 -3.96 9.08
N LYS A 38 -7.01 -3.51 7.99
CA LYS A 38 -6.73 -4.03 6.65
C LYS A 38 -5.26 -3.78 6.30
N ASP A 39 -4.72 -4.65 5.44
CA ASP A 39 -3.36 -4.51 4.94
C ASP A 39 -3.12 -3.11 4.35
N HIS A 40 -2.10 -2.40 4.85
CA HIS A 40 -1.84 -1.02 4.43
C HIS A 40 -1.62 -0.90 2.92
N ARG A 41 -1.05 -1.94 2.29
CA ARG A 41 -0.80 -1.91 0.84
C ARG A 41 -2.11 -1.87 0.08
N THR A 42 -3.11 -2.60 0.56
CA THR A 42 -4.46 -2.60 -0.01
C THR A 42 -5.10 -1.23 0.09
N VAL A 43 -5.03 -0.60 1.28
CA VAL A 43 -5.61 0.73 1.51
C VAL A 43 -4.94 1.78 0.64
N ILE A 44 -3.60 1.81 0.61
CA ILE A 44 -2.84 2.79 -0.16
C ILE A 44 -3.04 2.59 -1.67
N ASN A 45 -3.09 1.34 -2.16
CA ASN A 45 -3.41 1.08 -3.55
C ASN A 45 -4.83 1.57 -3.91
N GLY A 46 -5.81 1.44 -3.00
CA GLY A 46 -7.15 1.98 -3.18
C GLY A 46 -7.17 3.52 -3.26
N ILE A 47 -6.46 4.19 -2.35
CA ILE A 47 -6.31 5.66 -2.38
C ILE A 47 -5.65 6.10 -3.69
N LEU A 48 -4.56 5.44 -4.11
CA LEU A 48 -3.88 5.75 -5.36
C LEU A 48 -4.75 5.49 -6.60
N TRP A 49 -5.66 4.52 -6.51
CA TRP A 49 -6.63 4.28 -7.58
C TRP A 49 -7.62 5.45 -7.66
N ILE A 50 -8.23 5.87 -6.55
CA ILE A 50 -9.15 7.02 -6.51
C ILE A 50 -8.46 8.29 -7.03
N LEU A 51 -7.25 8.59 -6.53
CA LEU A 51 -6.49 9.76 -6.95
C LEU A 51 -6.12 9.75 -8.45
N ARG A 52 -6.00 8.57 -9.06
CA ARG A 52 -5.71 8.43 -10.49
C ARG A 52 -6.97 8.57 -11.34
N THR A 53 -8.05 7.91 -10.92
CA THR A 53 -9.27 7.81 -11.72
C THR A 53 -10.21 9.00 -11.50
N GLY A 54 -10.02 9.76 -10.42
CA GLY A 54 -10.96 10.80 -10.02
C GLY A 54 -12.30 10.23 -9.56
N ALA A 55 -12.33 8.96 -9.11
CA ALA A 55 -13.56 8.34 -8.64
C ALA A 55 -14.14 9.12 -7.45
N PRO A 56 -15.47 9.30 -7.38
CA PRO A 56 -16.10 9.89 -6.21
C PRO A 56 -15.89 8.97 -4.99
N TRP A 57 -15.73 9.60 -3.83
CA TRP A 57 -15.71 8.91 -2.53
C TRP A 57 -17.11 8.51 -2.10
#